data_AF-A0A7S2BK19-F1
#
_entry.id   AF-A0A7S2BK19-F1
#
_cell.length_a   1.000
_cell.length_b   1.000
_cell.length_c   1.000
_cell.angle_alpha   90.00
_cell.angle_beta   90.00
_cell.angle_gamma   90.00
#
_symmetry.space_group_name_H-M   'P 1'
#
loop_
_entity.id
_entity.type
_entity.pdbx_description
1 polymer ?
#
loop_
_entity_poly.entity_id
_entity_poly.type
_entity_poly.pdbx_seq_one_letter_code
_entity_poly.pdbx_strand_id
1 'polypeptide(L)'
;EVKSAQWGGTVTLRDPWQLRKRYVTSWFFIDVVSIIPFDVVGRVASGPVLQRAKIMRGIKLLRLAKLLRMLRSSKIIKRWRYGIGMAFAVQKVTQFVILLLFASHWMACVWGFTGLMLGEDLCDDRGEFVRTSTSLERTSWVTTLFLGGKTTPDSPCNPFAVYAASLHWATMTLTSIGYGDIAPVRTEEYLVCILSMLFGGVLWAYIIGSLCSIVANRSLVQQNFEANTDLLNSAMEEAQVPQKDRHKYREYLREAKAYDRRV
;
A
#
# COMPACT_ATOMS: atom_id res chain seq x y z
N GLU A 1 -14.22 42.39 2.82
CA GLU A 1 -12.80 42.67 3.15
C GLU A 1 -12.00 41.38 3.17
N VAL A 2 -11.04 41.25 2.25
CA VAL A 2 -10.12 40.11 2.17
C VAL A 2 -8.90 40.47 3.01
N LYS A 3 -8.83 39.97 4.25
CA LYS A 3 -7.63 40.16 5.08
C LYS A 3 -6.48 39.32 4.52
N SER A 4 -5.35 40.00 4.33
CA SER A 4 -4.13 39.52 3.72
C SER A 4 -3.51 38.34 4.48
N ALA A 5 -2.85 37.50 3.69
CA ALA A 5 -2.04 36.39 4.12
C ALA A 5 -0.80 36.89 4.88
N GLN A 6 -0.89 36.98 6.21
CA GLN A 6 0.27 37.21 7.07
C GLN A 6 0.63 36.03 7.97
N TRP A 7 -0.16 34.95 7.95
CA TRP A 7 0.13 33.74 8.70
C TRP A 7 -0.18 32.55 7.83
N GLY A 8 0.69 31.55 7.78
CA GLY A 8 0.57 30.31 7.00
C GLY A 8 -0.59 29.39 7.42
N GLY A 9 -1.71 29.96 7.83
CA GLY A 9 -2.95 29.26 8.14
C GLY A 9 -3.81 29.05 6.89
N THR A 10 -4.69 28.06 6.97
CA THR A 10 -5.69 27.77 5.94
C THR A 10 -6.68 28.93 5.80
N VAL A 11 -6.54 29.73 4.74
CA VAL A 11 -7.50 30.80 4.38
C VAL A 11 -8.73 30.16 3.73
N THR A 12 -9.91 30.37 4.33
CA THR A 12 -11.19 29.94 3.75
C THR A 12 -11.65 30.96 2.71
N LEU A 13 -11.54 30.60 1.43
CA LEU A 13 -12.04 31.42 0.32
C LEU A 13 -13.56 31.30 0.26
N ARG A 14 -14.28 32.43 0.42
CA ARG A 14 -15.75 32.50 0.27
C ARG A 14 -16.19 33.02 -1.09
N ASP A 15 -15.28 33.62 -1.85
CA ASP A 15 -15.57 34.15 -3.19
C ASP A 15 -15.75 33.00 -4.20
N PRO A 16 -16.94 32.85 -4.82
CA PRO A 16 -17.23 31.79 -5.77
C PRO A 16 -16.36 31.83 -7.03
N TRP A 17 -15.88 33.00 -7.46
CA TRP A 17 -15.04 33.11 -8.65
C TRP A 17 -13.63 32.57 -8.40
N GLN A 18 -13.02 32.97 -7.29
CA GLN A 18 -11.70 32.49 -6.86
C GLN A 18 -11.70 30.98 -6.60
N LEU A 19 -12.80 30.46 -6.03
CA LEU A 19 -12.97 29.02 -5.80
C LEU A 19 -13.00 28.23 -7.11
N ARG A 20 -13.78 28.68 -8.11
CA ARG A 20 -13.87 28.02 -9.43
C ARG A 20 -12.53 28.02 -10.14
N LYS A 21 -11.83 29.16 -10.21
CA LYS A 21 -10.53 29.27 -10.87
C LYS A 21 -9.54 28.28 -10.28
N ARG A 22 -9.43 28.21 -8.95
CA ARG A 22 -8.50 27.31 -8.27
C ARG A 22 -8.88 25.84 -8.43
N TYR A 23 -10.17 25.52 -8.46
CA TYR A 23 -10.64 24.15 -8.65
C TYR A 23 -10.39 23.65 -10.08
N VAL A 24 -10.69 24.47 -11.09
CA VAL A 24 -10.49 24.15 -12.52
C VAL A 24 -9.02 23.89 -12.84
N THR A 25 -8.10 24.65 -12.24
CA THR A 25 -6.66 24.50 -12.48
C THR A 25 -6.00 23.35 -11.72
N SER A 26 -6.69 22.70 -10.77
CA SER A 26 -6.06 21.69 -9.90
C SER A 26 -6.70 20.31 -9.96
N TRP A 27 -7.97 20.18 -9.59
CA TRP A 27 -8.63 18.89 -9.38
C TRP A 27 -9.71 18.59 -10.42
N PHE A 28 -10.13 19.58 -11.19
CA PHE A 28 -11.22 19.43 -12.17
C PHE A 28 -10.97 18.35 -13.21
N PHE A 29 -9.77 18.28 -13.81
CA PHE A 29 -9.47 17.27 -14.83
C PHE A 29 -9.57 15.84 -14.28
N ILE A 30 -9.00 15.59 -13.10
CA ILE A 30 -9.08 14.30 -12.40
C ILE A 30 -10.55 13.95 -12.11
N ASP A 31 -11.32 14.93 -11.67
CA ASP A 31 -12.72 14.76 -11.31
C ASP A 31 -13.59 14.45 -12.55
N VAL A 32 -13.37 15.13 -13.67
CA VAL A 32 -14.04 14.90 -14.95
C VAL A 32 -13.73 13.50 -15.49
N VAL A 33 -12.45 13.13 -15.60
CA VAL A 33 -12.03 11.79 -16.06
C VAL A 33 -12.64 10.70 -15.20
N SER A 34 -12.77 10.93 -13.89
CA SER A 34 -13.37 9.94 -12.99
C SER A 34 -14.88 9.75 -13.19
N ILE A 35 -15.60 10.72 -13.75
CA ILE A 35 -17.07 10.70 -13.92
C ILE A 35 -17.51 10.08 -15.26
N ILE A 36 -16.61 10.01 -16.24
CA ILE A 36 -16.92 9.49 -17.58
C ILE A 36 -17.33 8.01 -17.52
N PRO A 37 -18.53 7.64 -18.02
CA PRO A 37 -18.97 6.26 -18.09
C PRO A 37 -18.31 5.56 -19.29
N PHE A 38 -17.06 5.16 -19.14
CA PHE A 38 -16.27 4.51 -20.21
C PHE A 38 -16.92 3.23 -20.76
N ASP A 39 -17.77 2.56 -19.96
CA ASP A 39 -18.57 1.41 -20.40
C ASP A 39 -19.60 1.79 -21.49
N VAL A 40 -20.13 3.01 -21.48
CA VAL A 40 -21.08 3.51 -22.49
C VAL A 40 -20.33 4.01 -23.72
N VAL A 41 -19.23 4.73 -23.53
CA VAL A 41 -18.37 5.20 -24.63
C VAL A 41 -17.84 4.02 -25.45
N GLY A 42 -17.40 2.94 -24.79
CA GLY A 42 -16.94 1.73 -25.46
C GLY A 42 -18.02 0.99 -26.25
N ARG A 43 -19.30 1.11 -25.85
CA ARG A 43 -20.45 0.52 -26.56
C ARG A 43 -20.88 1.36 -27.77
N VAL A 44 -20.72 2.68 -27.70
CA VAL A 44 -21.12 3.61 -28.76
C VAL A 44 -20.06 3.74 -29.86
N ALA A 45 -18.77 3.57 -29.52
CA ALA A 45 -17.65 3.76 -30.44
C ALA A 45 -17.29 2.54 -31.33
N SER A 46 -18.07 1.44 -31.33
CA SER A 46 -17.60 0.16 -31.88
C SER A 46 -18.10 -0.19 -33.30
N GLY A 47 -17.15 -0.23 -34.26
CA GLY A 47 -17.16 -1.01 -35.51
C GLY A 47 -16.73 -2.50 -35.32
N PRO A 48 -16.41 -3.27 -36.39
CA PRO A 48 -16.44 -4.75 -36.38
C PRO A 48 -15.20 -5.39 -35.70
N VAL A 49 -15.32 -6.14 -34.60
CA VAL A 49 -15.64 -7.59 -34.37
C VAL A 49 -14.45 -8.38 -33.78
N LEU A 50 -13.18 -8.20 -34.20
CA LEU A 50 -12.11 -9.13 -33.77
C LEU A 50 -11.20 -8.65 -32.61
N GLN A 51 -11.12 -7.35 -32.34
CA GLN A 51 -10.41 -6.79 -31.16
C GLN A 51 -11.29 -6.74 -29.89
N ARG A 52 -12.48 -7.36 -29.93
CA ARG A 52 -13.60 -7.10 -29.00
C ARG A 52 -13.46 -7.65 -27.58
N ALA A 53 -12.80 -8.78 -27.33
CA ALA A 53 -12.78 -9.36 -25.98
C ALA A 53 -11.75 -8.70 -25.05
N LYS A 54 -10.54 -8.41 -25.55
CA LYS A 54 -9.43 -7.85 -24.76
C LYS A 54 -9.61 -6.35 -24.46
N ILE A 55 -10.09 -5.56 -25.42
CA ILE A 55 -10.34 -4.12 -25.20
C ILE A 55 -11.50 -3.90 -24.21
N MET A 56 -12.54 -4.74 -24.24
CA MET A 56 -13.63 -4.71 -23.25
C MET A 56 -13.14 -5.01 -21.82
N ARG A 57 -12.18 -5.93 -21.66
CA ARG A 57 -11.52 -6.20 -20.36
C ARG A 57 -10.67 -5.00 -19.91
N GLY A 58 -9.99 -4.31 -20.82
CA GLY A 58 -9.27 -3.05 -20.56
C GLY A 58 -10.19 -1.87 -20.18
N ILE A 59 -11.38 -1.75 -20.79
CA ILE A 59 -12.37 -0.72 -20.42
C ILE A 59 -12.88 -0.93 -18.97
N LYS A 60 -13.00 -2.19 -18.51
CA LYS A 60 -13.30 -2.47 -17.10
C LYS A 60 -12.22 -1.93 -16.15
N LEU A 61 -10.95 -1.83 -16.57
CA LEU A 61 -9.89 -1.21 -15.77
C LEU A 61 -10.01 0.32 -15.68
N LEU A 62 -10.69 0.99 -16.61
CA LEU A 62 -10.98 2.42 -16.46
C LEU A 62 -11.93 2.67 -15.27
N ARG A 63 -12.59 1.63 -14.73
CA ARG A 63 -13.25 1.73 -13.41
C ARG A 63 -12.26 1.94 -12.27
N LEU A 64 -10.98 1.56 -12.41
CA LEU A 64 -9.92 1.91 -11.45
C LEU A 64 -9.62 3.41 -11.46
N ALA A 65 -9.99 4.17 -12.51
CA ALA A 65 -9.99 5.63 -12.44
C ALA A 65 -10.94 6.16 -11.35
N LYS A 66 -11.93 5.36 -10.89
CA LYS A 66 -12.71 5.70 -9.68
C LYS A 66 -11.85 5.68 -8.41
N LEU A 67 -10.74 4.93 -8.37
CA LEU A 67 -9.76 5.01 -7.27
C LEU A 67 -9.06 6.38 -7.22
N LEU A 68 -9.00 7.15 -8.32
CA LEU A 68 -8.55 8.55 -8.28
C LEU A 68 -9.47 9.40 -7.38
N ARG A 69 -10.75 9.03 -7.25
CA ARG A 69 -11.64 9.67 -6.26
C ARG A 69 -11.23 9.33 -4.83
N MET A 70 -10.60 8.17 -4.58
CA MET A 70 -10.04 7.80 -3.28
C MET A 70 -8.79 8.62 -2.93
N LEU A 71 -8.07 9.20 -3.90
CA LEU A 71 -7.05 10.22 -3.62
C LEU A 71 -7.65 11.46 -2.94
N ARG A 72 -8.96 11.73 -3.09
CA ARG A 72 -9.67 12.75 -2.30
C ARG A 72 -9.77 12.38 -0.82
N SER A 73 -9.73 11.08 -0.47
CA SER A 73 -9.70 10.59 0.91
C SER A 73 -8.43 10.99 1.66
N SER A 74 -7.37 11.43 0.96
CA SER A 74 -6.21 12.08 1.59
C SER A 74 -6.59 13.31 2.44
N LYS A 75 -7.66 14.03 2.07
CA LYS A 75 -8.22 15.17 2.84
C LYS A 75 -9.00 14.71 4.07
N ILE A 76 -9.62 13.52 4.01
CA ILE A 76 -10.36 12.90 5.12
C ILE A 76 -9.37 12.31 6.12
N ILE A 77 -8.32 11.64 5.64
CA ILE A 77 -7.20 11.14 6.45
C ILE A 77 -6.55 12.28 7.22
N LYS A 78 -6.31 13.45 6.59
CA LYS A 78 -5.79 14.63 7.30
C LYS A 78 -6.72 15.08 8.43
N ARG A 79 -8.04 15.12 8.23
CA ARG A 79 -9.00 15.50 9.29
C ARG A 79 -9.06 14.48 10.43
N TRP A 80 -9.09 13.19 10.11
CA TRP A 80 -9.10 12.12 11.10
C TRP A 80 -7.83 12.09 11.95
N ARG A 81 -6.67 12.36 11.33
CA ARG A 81 -5.38 12.45 12.03
C ARG A 81 -5.33 13.49 13.15
N TYR A 82 -6.11 14.56 13.07
CA TYR A 82 -6.20 15.58 14.12
C TYR A 82 -7.38 15.38 15.08
N GLY A 83 -8.35 14.53 14.73
CA GLY A 83 -9.53 14.27 15.55
C GLY A 83 -9.35 13.15 16.58
N ILE A 84 -8.38 12.26 16.37
CA ILE A 84 -8.13 11.11 17.24
C ILE A 84 -6.82 11.38 17.99
N GLY A 85 -6.85 11.46 19.31
CA GLY A 85 -5.68 11.69 20.19
C GLY A 85 -4.69 10.51 20.26
N MET A 86 -4.35 9.90 19.13
CA MET A 86 -3.40 8.80 19.04
C MET A 86 -1.97 9.29 19.16
N ALA A 87 -1.10 8.47 19.76
CA ALA A 87 0.33 8.71 19.76
C ALA A 87 0.88 8.81 18.32
N PHE A 88 1.86 9.68 18.12
CA PHE A 88 2.46 9.94 16.80
C PHE A 88 3.00 8.66 16.13
N ALA A 89 3.61 7.76 16.92
CA ALA A 89 4.12 6.48 16.44
C ALA A 89 3.00 5.59 15.88
N VAL A 90 1.87 5.48 16.60
CA VAL A 90 0.70 4.69 16.17
C VAL A 90 0.15 5.23 14.85
N GLN A 91 0.01 6.54 14.71
CA GLN A 91 -0.46 7.17 13.47
C GLN A 91 0.44 6.81 12.27
N LYS A 92 1.76 6.76 12.47
CA LYS A 92 2.71 6.41 11.41
C LYS A 92 2.65 4.92 11.05
N VAL A 93 2.57 4.04 12.06
CA VAL A 93 2.40 2.60 11.84
C VAL A 93 1.10 2.33 11.07
N THR A 94 -0.02 2.93 11.47
CA THR A 94 -1.30 2.82 10.75
C THR A 94 -1.18 3.30 9.31
N GLN A 95 -0.47 4.41 9.07
CA GLN A 95 -0.21 4.91 7.72
C GLN A 95 0.56 3.88 6.86
N PHE A 96 1.57 3.21 7.42
CA PHE A 96 2.34 2.19 6.70
C PHE A 96 1.51 0.95 6.41
N VAL A 97 0.69 0.48 7.35
CA VAL A 97 -0.23 -0.65 7.13
C VAL A 97 -1.19 -0.36 5.97
N ILE A 98 -1.81 0.82 5.96
CA ILE A 98 -2.71 1.23 4.86
C ILE A 98 -1.95 1.29 3.53
N LEU A 99 -0.73 1.84 3.54
CA LEU A 99 0.10 1.94 2.34
C LEU A 99 0.49 0.56 1.79
N LEU A 100 0.88 -0.38 2.65
CA LEU A 100 1.22 -1.75 2.27
C LEU A 100 0.01 -2.49 1.68
N LEU A 101 -1.16 -2.40 2.32
CA LEU A 101 -2.39 -3.03 1.83
C LEU A 101 -2.83 -2.47 0.47
N PHE A 102 -2.71 -1.16 0.28
CA PHE A 102 -3.04 -0.54 -1.00
C PHE A 102 -2.03 -0.93 -2.09
N ALA A 103 -0.74 -0.92 -1.77
CA ALA A 103 0.31 -1.31 -2.70
C ALA A 103 0.19 -2.80 -3.09
N SER A 104 -0.03 -3.70 -2.14
CA SER A 104 -0.18 -5.13 -2.42
C SER A 104 -1.40 -5.42 -3.27
N HIS A 105 -2.55 -4.79 -2.99
CA HIS A 105 -3.75 -4.90 -3.83
C HIS A 105 -3.51 -4.38 -5.24
N TRP A 106 -2.89 -3.21 -5.39
CA TRP A 106 -2.61 -2.62 -6.70
C TRP A 106 -1.66 -3.50 -7.54
N MET A 107 -0.56 -3.96 -6.93
CA MET A 107 0.38 -4.88 -7.57
C MET A 107 -0.30 -6.20 -7.94
N ALA A 108 -1.14 -6.77 -7.06
CA ALA A 108 -1.90 -7.98 -7.33
C ALA A 108 -2.85 -7.81 -8.52
N CYS A 109 -3.57 -6.69 -8.59
CA CYS A 109 -4.47 -6.40 -9.71
C CYS A 109 -3.72 -6.24 -11.03
N VAL A 110 -2.56 -5.57 -11.03
CA VAL A 110 -1.72 -5.43 -12.23
C VAL A 110 -1.19 -6.80 -12.68
N TRP A 111 -0.73 -7.63 -11.75
CA TRP A 111 -0.20 -8.96 -12.05
C TRP A 111 -1.27 -9.93 -12.58
N GLY A 112 -2.41 -9.99 -11.89
CA GLY A 112 -3.58 -10.76 -12.31
C GLY A 112 -4.12 -10.33 -13.67
N PHE A 113 -4.21 -9.02 -13.90
CA PHE A 113 -4.64 -8.49 -15.19
C PHE A 113 -3.69 -8.87 -16.32
N THR A 114 -2.39 -8.77 -16.08
CA THR A 114 -1.36 -9.11 -17.09
C THR A 114 -1.48 -10.58 -17.50
N GLY A 115 -1.62 -11.48 -16.53
CA GLY A 115 -1.79 -12.91 -16.80
C GLY A 115 -3.09 -13.23 -17.58
N LEU A 116 -4.21 -12.63 -17.18
CA LEU A 116 -5.52 -12.85 -17.84
C LEU A 116 -5.64 -12.20 -19.23
N MET A 117 -4.80 -11.21 -19.54
CA MET A 117 -4.83 -10.51 -20.84
C MET A 117 -3.87 -11.12 -21.86
N LEU A 118 -2.69 -11.54 -21.40
CA LEU A 118 -1.66 -12.15 -22.25
C LEU A 118 -1.89 -13.64 -22.45
N GLY A 119 -2.49 -14.31 -21.47
CA GLY A 119 -2.82 -15.74 -21.52
C GLY A 119 -3.93 -16.10 -22.49
N GLU A 120 -4.06 -17.40 -22.76
CA GLU A 120 -5.24 -17.99 -23.39
C GLU A 120 -6.48 -17.87 -22.50
N ASP A 121 -7.65 -17.81 -23.15
CA ASP A 121 -8.91 -17.93 -22.44
C ASP A 121 -9.08 -19.38 -21.96
N LEU A 122 -8.82 -19.61 -20.67
CA LEU A 122 -8.88 -20.93 -20.02
C LEU A 122 -10.31 -21.37 -19.65
N CYS A 123 -11.29 -20.47 -19.83
CA CYS A 123 -12.64 -20.64 -19.33
C CYS A 123 -13.65 -20.30 -20.41
N ASP A 124 -14.63 -21.18 -20.59
CA ASP A 124 -15.78 -20.93 -21.46
C ASP A 124 -16.73 -19.90 -20.83
N ASP A 125 -17.70 -19.40 -21.61
CA ASP A 125 -18.75 -18.47 -21.16
C ASP A 125 -19.59 -19.02 -19.98
N ARG A 126 -19.56 -20.35 -19.76
CA ARG A 126 -20.20 -21.03 -18.63
C ARG A 126 -19.33 -21.13 -17.38
N GLY A 127 -18.08 -20.68 -17.44
CA GLY A 127 -17.12 -20.74 -16.32
C GLY A 127 -16.48 -22.12 -16.12
N GLU A 128 -16.60 -23.02 -17.10
CA GLU A 128 -15.94 -24.32 -17.08
C GLU A 128 -14.54 -24.23 -17.68
N PHE A 129 -13.62 -25.02 -17.12
CA PHE A 129 -12.23 -25.09 -17.56
C PHE A 129 -12.14 -25.81 -18.91
N VAL A 130 -11.64 -25.12 -19.93
CA VAL A 130 -11.42 -25.68 -21.26
C VAL A 130 -9.93 -25.95 -21.42
N ARG A 131 -9.56 -27.22 -21.66
CA ARG A 131 -8.19 -27.58 -22.05
C ARG A 131 -7.96 -27.14 -23.49
N THR A 132 -7.30 -26.01 -23.66
CA THR A 132 -6.81 -25.55 -24.97
C THR A 132 -5.43 -26.15 -25.28
N SER A 133 -5.15 -26.40 -26.56
CA SER A 133 -3.83 -26.79 -27.05
C SER A 133 -2.82 -25.68 -26.74
N THR A 134 -1.88 -25.96 -25.84
CA THR A 134 -0.87 -25.00 -25.37
C THR A 134 0.00 -24.52 -26.53
N SER A 135 -0.36 -23.37 -27.11
CA SER A 135 0.54 -22.65 -28.01
C SER A 135 1.58 -21.92 -27.17
N LEU A 136 2.87 -22.15 -27.43
CA LEU A 136 3.97 -21.49 -26.71
C LEU A 136 3.84 -19.96 -26.75
N GLU A 137 3.20 -19.43 -27.80
CA GLU A 137 2.97 -18.01 -28.01
C GLU A 137 1.86 -17.40 -27.15
N ARG A 138 1.03 -18.18 -26.44
CA ARG A 138 -0.08 -17.66 -25.62
C ARG A 138 -0.06 -18.14 -24.17
N THR A 139 1.05 -18.72 -23.73
CA THR A 139 1.26 -19.06 -22.31
C THR A 139 1.56 -17.80 -21.50
N SER A 140 0.89 -17.68 -20.36
CA SER A 140 1.11 -16.70 -19.29
C SER A 140 1.43 -17.40 -17.97
N TRP A 141 1.85 -16.64 -16.95
CA TRP A 141 2.04 -17.17 -15.61
C TRP A 141 0.79 -17.90 -15.08
N VAL A 142 -0.41 -17.41 -15.41
CA VAL A 142 -1.69 -18.04 -15.03
C VAL A 142 -1.81 -19.40 -15.69
N THR A 143 -1.61 -19.48 -17.01
CA THR A 143 -1.71 -20.75 -17.73
C THR A 143 -0.69 -21.78 -17.21
N THR A 144 0.54 -21.35 -16.93
CA THR A 144 1.60 -22.23 -16.43
C THR A 144 1.33 -22.68 -15.01
N LEU A 145 0.79 -21.81 -14.16
CA LEU A 145 0.42 -22.16 -12.79
C LEU A 145 -0.69 -23.23 -12.76
N PHE A 146 -1.73 -23.08 -13.59
CA PHE A 146 -2.88 -24.00 -13.60
C PHE A 146 -2.65 -25.28 -14.40
N LEU A 147 -1.81 -25.26 -15.45
CA LEU A 147 -1.47 -26.45 -16.24
C LEU A 147 -0.25 -27.20 -15.66
N GLY A 148 0.55 -26.55 -14.81
CA GLY A 148 1.79 -27.08 -14.22
C GLY A 148 1.63 -28.09 -13.10
N GLY A 149 0.41 -28.57 -12.83
CA GLY A 149 0.17 -29.74 -11.98
C GLY A 149 0.24 -29.50 -10.47
N LYS A 150 0.23 -28.24 -9.99
CA LYS A 150 0.09 -27.93 -8.56
C LYS A 150 -1.32 -27.46 -8.24
N THR A 151 -1.85 -27.98 -7.12
CA THR A 151 -3.15 -27.61 -6.52
C THR A 151 -3.09 -26.21 -5.89
N THR A 152 -2.91 -25.19 -6.73
CA THR A 152 -3.10 -23.78 -6.37
C THR A 152 -4.50 -23.33 -6.80
N PRO A 153 -5.10 -22.34 -6.11
CA PRO A 153 -6.47 -22.39 -5.61
C PRO A 153 -7.51 -22.52 -6.73
N ASP A 154 -8.53 -23.34 -6.48
CA ASP A 154 -9.84 -23.41 -7.12
C ASP A 154 -9.98 -22.76 -8.51
N SER A 155 -9.66 -23.49 -9.58
CA SER A 155 -9.95 -23.17 -11.00
C SER A 155 -9.49 -21.77 -11.51
N PRO A 156 -8.87 -21.67 -12.70
CA PRO A 156 -8.59 -20.37 -13.32
C PRO A 156 -9.86 -19.55 -13.58
N CYS A 157 -11.04 -20.19 -13.54
CA CYS A 157 -12.33 -19.57 -13.81
C CYS A 157 -12.94 -18.87 -12.59
N ASN A 158 -12.42 -19.10 -11.38
CA ASN A 158 -12.81 -18.34 -10.21
C ASN A 158 -11.96 -17.06 -10.09
N PRO A 159 -12.56 -15.86 -10.25
CA PRO A 159 -11.81 -14.60 -10.16
C PRO A 159 -11.12 -14.40 -8.81
N PHE A 160 -11.72 -14.92 -7.73
CA PHE A 160 -11.15 -14.82 -6.40
C PHE A 160 -9.87 -15.64 -6.26
N ALA A 161 -9.83 -16.83 -6.87
CA ALA A 161 -8.66 -17.70 -6.82
C ALA A 161 -7.45 -17.09 -7.53
N VAL A 162 -7.67 -16.54 -8.74
CA VAL A 162 -6.64 -15.81 -9.50
C VAL A 162 -6.17 -14.57 -8.73
N TYR A 163 -7.10 -13.84 -8.08
CA TYR A 163 -6.76 -12.70 -7.24
C TYR A 163 -5.93 -13.12 -6.02
N ALA A 164 -6.28 -14.19 -5.33
CA ALA A 164 -5.54 -14.70 -4.17
C ALA A 164 -4.11 -15.11 -4.55
N ALA A 165 -3.93 -15.80 -5.67
CA ALA A 165 -2.60 -16.14 -6.21
C ALA A 165 -1.80 -14.88 -6.60
N SER A 166 -2.46 -13.88 -7.20
CA SER A 166 -1.83 -12.61 -7.55
C SER A 166 -1.43 -11.79 -6.32
N LEU A 167 -2.24 -11.84 -5.25
CA LEU A 167 -1.96 -11.18 -3.99
C LEU A 167 -0.83 -11.87 -3.23
N HIS A 168 -0.75 -13.20 -3.30
CA HIS A 168 0.39 -13.97 -2.82
C HIS A 168 1.69 -13.50 -3.50
N TRP A 169 1.70 -13.45 -4.84
CA TRP A 169 2.84 -12.93 -5.60
C TRP A 169 3.21 -11.49 -5.24
N ALA A 170 2.22 -10.60 -5.17
CA ALA A 170 2.43 -9.20 -4.82
C ALA A 170 3.01 -9.04 -3.41
N THR A 171 2.50 -9.83 -2.45
CA THR A 171 2.97 -9.80 -1.06
C THR A 171 4.42 -10.27 -0.99
N MET A 172 4.77 -11.40 -1.60
CA MET A 172 6.15 -11.89 -1.65
C MET A 172 7.12 -10.89 -2.29
N THR A 173 6.68 -10.24 -3.37
CA THR A 173 7.47 -9.22 -4.07
C THR A 173 7.69 -8.00 -3.18
N LEU A 174 6.64 -7.55 -2.48
CA LEU A 174 6.69 -6.37 -1.62
C LEU A 174 7.50 -6.61 -0.33
N THR A 175 7.42 -7.81 0.24
CA THR A 175 8.15 -8.19 1.46
C THR A 175 9.51 -8.81 1.19
N SER A 176 9.92 -8.91 -0.09
CA SER A 176 11.19 -9.52 -0.53
C SER A 176 11.40 -10.98 -0.09
N ILE A 177 10.32 -11.75 0.12
CA ILE A 177 10.40 -13.18 0.48
C ILE A 177 10.74 -14.04 -0.75
N GLY A 178 9.99 -13.87 -1.84
CA GLY A 178 10.28 -14.48 -3.14
C GLY A 178 10.41 -16.02 -3.18
N TYR A 179 9.35 -16.78 -2.85
CA TYR A 179 9.39 -18.25 -2.93
C TYR A 179 9.61 -18.82 -4.34
N GLY A 180 9.35 -18.03 -5.39
CA GLY A 180 9.61 -18.42 -6.79
C GLY A 180 8.61 -19.42 -7.38
N ASP A 181 7.48 -19.63 -6.72
CA ASP A 181 6.37 -20.50 -7.15
C ASP A 181 5.54 -19.88 -8.29
N ILE A 182 5.46 -18.55 -8.35
CA ILE A 182 4.82 -17.80 -9.44
C ILE A 182 5.90 -16.96 -10.14
N ALA A 183 6.24 -17.34 -11.37
CA ALA A 183 7.27 -16.70 -12.16
C ALA A 183 6.71 -16.13 -13.48
N PRO A 184 7.28 -15.01 -13.99
CA PRO A 184 6.99 -14.55 -15.34
C PRO A 184 7.44 -15.59 -16.36
N VAL A 185 6.63 -15.78 -17.39
CA VAL A 185 6.89 -16.69 -18.51
C VAL A 185 7.20 -15.87 -19.77
N ARG A 186 6.51 -14.73 -19.96
CA ARG A 186 6.66 -13.88 -21.13
C ARG A 186 7.48 -12.63 -20.88
N THR A 187 8.07 -12.07 -21.94
CA THR A 187 8.83 -10.81 -21.89
C THR A 187 8.02 -9.65 -21.31
N GLU A 188 6.73 -9.55 -21.63
CA GLU A 188 5.86 -8.50 -21.09
C GLU A 188 5.60 -8.70 -19.59
N GLU A 189 5.49 -9.95 -19.13
CA GLU A 189 5.39 -10.28 -17.70
C GLU A 189 6.69 -9.98 -16.95
N TYR A 190 7.84 -10.25 -17.58
CA TYR A 190 9.15 -9.86 -17.04
C TYR A 190 9.25 -8.35 -16.83
N LEU A 191 8.80 -7.54 -17.80
CA LEU A 191 8.81 -6.08 -17.66
C LEU A 191 7.94 -5.62 -16.47
N VAL A 192 6.72 -6.15 -16.35
CA VAL A 192 5.83 -5.85 -15.22
C VAL A 192 6.46 -6.28 -13.89
N CYS A 193 7.09 -7.46 -13.85
CA CYS A 193 7.78 -7.98 -12.68
C CYS A 193 8.93 -7.05 -12.25
N ILE A 194 9.81 -6.66 -13.18
CA ILE A 194 10.94 -5.76 -12.90
C ILE A 194 10.46 -4.42 -12.35
N LEU A 195 9.47 -3.80 -12.99
CA LEU A 195 8.90 -2.53 -12.54
C LEU A 195 8.27 -2.65 -11.14
N SER A 196 7.58 -3.77 -10.88
CA SER A 196 6.96 -4.07 -9.59
C SER A 196 7.99 -4.30 -8.50
N MET A 197 9.10 -4.99 -8.80
CA MET A 197 10.20 -5.21 -7.87
C MET A 197 10.94 -3.91 -7.53
N LEU A 198 11.19 -3.04 -8.52
CA LEU A 198 11.81 -1.73 -8.29
C LEU A 198 10.91 -0.85 -7.41
N PHE A 199 9.61 -0.79 -7.71
CA PHE A 199 8.64 -0.06 -6.90
C PHE A 199 8.54 -0.63 -5.47
N GLY A 200 8.41 -1.95 -5.35
CA GLY A 200 8.30 -2.65 -4.07
C GLY A 200 9.54 -2.47 -3.21
N GLY A 201 10.74 -2.56 -3.79
CA GLY A 201 12.01 -2.35 -3.09
C GLY A 201 12.15 -0.95 -2.51
N VAL A 202 11.83 0.10 -3.31
CA VAL A 202 11.85 1.49 -2.84
C VAL A 202 10.83 1.71 -1.71
N LEU A 203 9.62 1.18 -1.87
CA LEU A 203 8.57 1.29 -0.87
C LEU A 203 8.95 0.59 0.44
N TRP A 204 9.49 -0.62 0.36
CA TRP A 204 9.92 -1.40 1.52
C TRP A 204 11.08 -0.73 2.27
N ALA A 205 12.08 -0.22 1.54
CA ALA A 205 13.19 0.54 2.12
C ALA A 205 12.70 1.79 2.88
N TYR A 206 11.75 2.53 2.30
CA TYR A 206 11.14 3.69 2.96
C TYR A 206 10.42 3.31 4.26
N ILE A 207 9.68 2.21 4.27
CA ILE A 207 8.93 1.74 5.44
C ILE A 207 9.90 1.33 6.55
N ILE A 208 10.90 0.50 6.26
CA ILE A 208 11.90 0.09 7.25
C ILE A 208 12.63 1.31 7.81
N GLY A 209 13.15 2.19 6.94
CA GLY A 209 13.87 3.39 7.39
C GLY A 209 13.02 4.28 8.31
N SER A 210 11.73 4.41 7.99
CA SER A 210 10.80 5.17 8.83
C SER A 210 10.48 4.47 10.16
N LEU A 211 10.34 3.14 10.17
CA LEU A 211 10.14 2.37 11.40
C LEU A 211 11.35 2.49 12.32
N CYS A 212 12.57 2.36 11.80
CA CYS A 212 13.80 2.58 12.54
C CYS A 212 13.85 4.00 13.12
N SER A 213 13.47 5.02 12.34
CA SER A 213 13.42 6.41 12.81
C SER A 213 12.42 6.60 13.96
N ILE A 214 11.25 5.97 13.91
CA ILE A 214 10.25 6.03 15.00
C ILE A 214 10.77 5.36 16.26
N VAL A 215 11.45 4.21 16.13
CA VAL A 215 12.02 3.48 17.26
C VAL A 215 13.20 4.25 17.87
N ALA A 216 14.01 4.90 17.04
CA ALA A 216 15.13 5.73 17.49
C ALA A 216 14.66 7.02 18.20
N ASN A 217 13.57 7.62 17.71
CA ASN A 217 13.01 8.85 18.27
C ASN A 217 12.07 8.55 19.46
N ARG A 218 12.61 7.91 20.51
CA ARG A 218 11.91 7.71 21.78
C ARG A 218 11.72 9.04 22.50
N SER A 219 10.76 9.09 23.44
CA SER A 219 10.54 10.31 24.22
C SER A 219 11.80 10.70 25.01
N LEU A 220 12.07 12.00 25.11
CA LEU A 220 13.19 12.54 25.88
C LEU A 220 13.20 12.02 27.34
N VAL A 221 12.01 11.90 27.95
CA VAL A 221 11.84 11.32 29.29
C VAL A 221 12.32 9.87 29.36
N GLN A 222 12.07 9.08 28.31
CA GLN A 222 12.53 7.69 28.24
C GLN A 222 14.04 7.62 28.04
N GLN A 223 14.59 8.46 27.16
CA GLN A 223 16.04 8.55 26.92
C GLN A 223 16.79 8.97 28.18
N ASN A 224 16.34 10.02 28.88
CA ASN A 224 16.95 10.48 30.13
C ASN A 224 16.89 9.42 31.23
N PHE A 225 15.76 8.69 31.33
CA PHE A 225 15.64 7.62 32.30
C PHE A 225 16.61 6.45 32.02
N GLU A 226 16.75 6.05 30.76
CA GLU A 226 17.70 5.02 30.34
C GLU A 226 19.14 5.47 30.66
N ALA A 227 19.52 6.69 30.29
CA ALA A 227 20.83 7.26 30.62
C ALA A 227 21.10 7.36 32.14
N ASN A 228 20.12 7.79 32.94
CA ASN A 228 20.25 7.82 34.39
C ASN A 228 20.36 6.43 35.00
N THR A 229 19.70 5.43 34.41
CA THR A 229 19.80 4.04 34.85
C THR A 229 21.19 3.49 34.60
N ASP A 230 21.78 3.80 33.44
CA ASP A 230 23.14 3.39 33.10
C ASP A 230 24.17 4.07 34.02
N LEU A 231 24.03 5.38 34.25
CA LEU A 231 24.88 6.11 35.20
C LEU A 231 24.79 5.53 36.61
N LEU A 232 23.58 5.20 37.08
CA LEU A 232 23.36 4.58 38.38
C LEU A 232 24.05 3.21 38.46
N ASN A 233 24.00 2.42 37.39
CA ASN A 233 24.69 1.12 37.34
C ASN A 233 26.21 1.28 37.46
N SER A 234 26.80 2.23 36.72
CA SER A 234 28.24 2.53 36.81
C SER A 234 28.63 3.02 38.20
N ALA A 235 27.85 3.92 38.81
CA ALA A 235 28.12 4.43 40.16
C ALA A 235 28.01 3.32 41.23
N MET A 236 27.05 2.40 41.11
CA MET A 236 26.93 1.26 42.02
C MET A 236 28.08 0.27 41.87
N GLU A 237 28.66 0.15 40.68
CA GLU A 237 29.83 -0.69 40.42
C GLU A 237 31.10 -0.09 41.02
N GLU A 238 31.33 1.21 40.82
CA GLU A 238 32.46 1.95 41.39
C GLU A 238 32.41 1.96 42.93
N ALA A 239 31.22 2.15 43.51
CA ALA A 239 31.02 2.10 44.95
C ALA A 239 31.00 0.68 45.54
N GLN A 240 31.24 -0.37 44.73
CA GLN A 240 31.22 -1.78 45.10
C GLN A 240 29.96 -2.19 45.88
N VAL A 241 28.79 -1.68 45.47
CA VAL A 241 27.52 -1.96 46.17
C VAL A 241 27.17 -3.45 46.06
N PRO A 242 26.87 -4.14 47.19
CA PRO A 242 26.45 -5.53 47.20
C PRO A 242 25.22 -5.76 46.31
N GLN A 243 25.19 -6.86 45.56
CA GLN A 243 24.14 -7.12 44.57
C GLN A 243 22.72 -7.15 45.16
N LYS A 244 22.58 -7.57 46.42
CA LYS A 244 21.32 -7.56 47.19
C LYS A 244 20.72 -6.16 47.35
N ASP A 245 21.54 -5.11 47.39
CA ASP A 245 21.09 -3.74 47.66
C ASP A 245 20.88 -2.93 46.37
N ARG A 246 21.50 -3.34 45.24
CA ARG A 246 21.35 -2.68 43.91
C ARG A 246 19.90 -2.57 43.43
N HIS A 247 19.05 -3.52 43.85
CA HIS A 247 17.63 -3.52 43.52
C HIS A 247 16.91 -2.29 44.08
N LYS A 248 17.23 -1.86 45.32
CA LYS A 248 16.56 -0.73 46.00
C LYS A 248 16.81 0.59 45.28
N TYR A 249 18.04 0.79 44.80
CA TYR A 249 18.42 1.99 44.06
C TYR A 249 17.70 2.08 42.71
N ARG A 250 17.57 0.95 42.00
CA ARG A 250 16.82 0.90 40.73
C ARG A 250 15.32 1.12 40.95
N GLU A 251 14.78 0.60 42.04
CA GLU A 251 13.38 0.82 42.43
C GLU A 251 13.10 2.30 42.70
N TYR A 252 13.96 2.97 43.49
CA TYR A 252 13.88 4.41 43.74
C TYR A 252 13.89 5.23 42.44
N LEU A 253 14.81 4.93 41.51
CA LEU A 253 14.87 5.64 40.22
C LEU A 253 13.57 5.43 39.40
N ARG A 254 12.97 4.24 39.48
CA ARG A 254 11.71 3.91 38.80
C ARG A 254 10.53 4.67 39.40
N GLU A 255 10.48 4.80 40.72
CA GLU A 255 9.47 5.59 41.43
C GLU A 255 9.61 7.08 41.12
N ALA A 256 10.84 7.61 41.10
CA ALA A 256 11.11 8.99 40.71
C ALA A 256 10.60 9.30 39.30
N LYS A 257 10.81 8.39 38.34
CA LYS A 257 10.25 8.50 36.98
C LYS A 257 8.72 8.51 36.97
N ALA A 258 8.08 7.74 37.84
CA ALA A 258 6.62 7.66 37.93
C ALA A 258 6.02 8.96 38.50
N TYR A 259 6.74 9.63 39.41
CA TYR A 259 6.37 10.94 39.95
C TYR A 259 6.49 12.05 38.90
N ASP A 260 7.60 12.07 38.14
CA ASP A 260 7.88 13.07 37.09
C ASP A 260 6.87 13.03 35.93
N ARG A 261 6.18 11.89 35.73
CA ARG A 261 5.08 11.75 34.76
C ARG A 261 3.75 12.35 35.20
N ARG A 262 3.57 12.65 36.49
CA ARG A 262 2.30 13.13 37.06
C ARG A 262 2.24 14.65 37.22
N VAL A 263 3.40 15.31 37.19
CA VAL A 263 3.57 16.77 37.25
C VAL A 263 3.63 17.32 35.82
#